data_AF-A0A3B8JQM9-F1
#
_entry.id   AF-A0A3B8JQM9-F1
#
_cell.length_a   1.000
_cell.length_b   1.000
_cell.length_c   1.000
_cell.angle_alpha   90.00
_cell.angle_beta   90.00
_cell.angle_gamma   90.00
#
_symmetry.space_group_name_H-M   'P 1'
#
loop_
_entity.id
_entity.type
_entity.pdbx_description
1 polymer ?
#
loop_
_entity_poly.entity_id
_entity_poly.type
_entity_poly.pdbx_seq_one_letter_code
_entity_poly.pdbx_strand_id
1 'polypeptide(L)'
;MAINTEKLGHILQNFVSTTTDVQGAAVVTPDGLPLSSSLPGSMDDERVSAMSAAMLSLGDRISRELARGEIDRIYIEGEQGGSPILAVKNRIFG
;
A
#
# COMPACT_ATOMS: atom_id res chain seq x y z
N MET A 1 -18.66 9.98 6.15
CA MET A 1 -17.97 10.84 5.15
C MET A 1 -17.66 9.96 3.96
N ALA A 2 -18.11 10.30 2.75
CA ALA A 2 -17.81 9.49 1.57
C ALA A 2 -16.35 9.73 1.14
N ILE A 3 -15.64 8.66 0.77
CA ILE A 3 -14.29 8.75 0.23
C ILE A 3 -14.38 9.31 -1.19
N ASN A 4 -13.67 10.40 -1.48
CA ASN A 4 -13.57 10.95 -2.83
C ASN A 4 -12.39 10.30 -3.55
N THR A 5 -12.67 9.26 -4.33
CA THR A 5 -11.68 8.44 -5.05
C THR A 5 -11.01 9.19 -6.19
N GLU A 6 -11.71 10.11 -6.87
CA GLU A 6 -11.13 10.95 -7.92
C GLU A 6 -10.04 11.87 -7.36
N LYS A 7 -10.33 12.56 -6.25
CA LYS A 7 -9.35 13.41 -5.57
C LYS A 7 -8.14 12.59 -5.10
N LEU A 8 -8.38 11.37 -4.63
CA LEU A 8 -7.32 10.45 -4.21
C LEU A 8 -6.42 10.07 -5.39
N GLY A 9 -7.01 9.79 -6.55
CA GLY A 9 -6.29 9.47 -7.79
C GLY A 9 -5.39 10.63 -8.23
N HIS A 10 -5.88 11.86 -8.19
CA HIS A 10 -5.06 13.04 -8.48
C HIS A 10 -3.89 13.20 -7.50
N ILE A 11 -4.11 12.95 -6.20
CA ILE A 11 -3.04 13.01 -5.20
C ILE A 11 -1.97 11.94 -5.47
N LEU A 12 -2.38 10.70 -5.75
CA LEU A 12 -1.46 9.61 -6.07
C LEU A 12 -0.68 9.88 -7.35
N GLN A 13 -1.36 10.35 -8.39
CA GLN A 13 -0.70 10.68 -9.65
C GLN A 13 0.34 11.79 -9.48
N ASN A 14 0.03 12.82 -8.69
CA ASN A 14 0.98 13.88 -8.36
C ASN A 14 2.14 13.37 -7.50
N PHE A 15 1.88 12.48 -6.54
CA PHE A 15 2.92 11.89 -5.70
C PHE A 15 3.93 11.09 -6.55
N VAL A 16 3.43 10.23 -7.43
CA VAL A 16 4.26 9.41 -8.33
C VAL A 16 5.03 10.29 -9.33
N SER A 17 4.40 11.34 -9.88
CA SER A 17 5.06 12.20 -10.88
C SER A 17 6.13 13.13 -10.30
N THR A 18 6.05 13.46 -9.01
CA THR A 18 6.98 14.39 -8.34
C THR A 18 8.05 13.69 -7.51
N THR A 19 7.96 12.36 -7.33
CA THR A 19 8.91 11.58 -6.52
C THR A 19 9.70 10.65 -7.41
N THR A 20 10.96 11.00 -7.70
CA THR A 20 11.80 10.35 -8.72
C THR A 20 11.98 8.84 -8.54
N ASP A 21 11.99 8.35 -7.30
CA ASP A 21 12.21 6.93 -6.98
C ASP A 21 10.92 6.14 -6.70
N VAL A 22 9.75 6.73 -6.95
CA VAL A 22 8.45 6.06 -6.78
C VAL A 22 7.89 5.70 -8.15
N GLN A 23 7.76 4.40 -8.40
CA GLN A 23 7.21 3.88 -9.66
C GLN A 23 5.68 3.81 -9.66
N GLY A 24 5.07 3.71 -8.49
CA GLY A 24 3.63 3.68 -8.36
C GLY A 24 3.17 3.74 -6.91
N ALA A 25 1.91 4.08 -6.73
CA ALA A 25 1.28 4.15 -5.42
C ALA A 25 -0.18 3.71 -5.51
N ALA A 26 -0.69 3.06 -4.46
CA ALA A 26 -2.08 2.65 -4.37
C ALA A 26 -2.60 2.85 -2.94
N VAL A 27 -3.88 3.19 -2.83
CA VAL A 27 -4.63 3.22 -1.58
C VAL A 27 -5.67 2.12 -1.65
N VAL A 28 -5.66 1.28 -0.61
CA VAL A 28 -6.46 0.05 -0.55
C VAL A 28 -7.15 -0.04 0.80
N THR A 29 -8.28 -0.73 0.85
CA THR A 29 -8.94 -1.05 2.13
C THR A 29 -8.16 -2.14 2.88
N PRO A 30 -8.36 -2.26 4.22
CA PRO A 30 -7.80 -3.36 4.98
C PRO A 30 -8.17 -4.75 4.46
N ASP A 31 -9.34 -4.86 3.80
CA ASP A 31 -9.85 -6.11 3.20
C ASP A 31 -9.28 -6.37 1.80
N GLY A 32 -8.41 -5.49 1.28
CA GLY A 32 -7.75 -5.67 -0.02
C GLY A 32 -8.57 -5.19 -1.22
N LEU A 33 -9.52 -4.27 -1.02
CA LEU A 33 -10.25 -3.62 -2.12
C LEU A 33 -9.50 -2.36 -2.57
N PRO A 34 -9.30 -2.15 -3.88
CA PRO A 34 -8.68 -0.92 -4.39
C PRO A 34 -9.61 0.29 -4.17
N LEU A 35 -9.06 1.40 -3.68
CA LEU A 35 -9.76 2.69 -3.59
C LEU A 35 -9.29 3.68 -4.66
N SER A 36 -7.98 3.72 -4.92
CA SER A 36 -7.36 4.53 -5.96
C SER A 36 -5.91 4.12 -6.16
N SER A 37 -5.38 4.33 -7.36
CA SER A 37 -4.04 3.91 -7.74
C SER A 37 -3.42 4.87 -8.76
N SER A 38 -2.11 4.87 -8.82
CA SER A 38 -1.29 5.36 -9.92
C SER A 38 -0.15 4.35 -10.04
N LEU A 39 -0.42 3.24 -10.73
CA LEU A 39 0.50 2.13 -10.90
C LEU A 39 0.99 2.04 -12.37
N PRO A 40 2.20 1.50 -12.63
CA PRO A 40 2.64 1.19 -13.99
C PRO A 40 1.70 0.18 -14.65
N GLY A 41 1.57 0.21 -15.97
CA GLY A 41 0.68 -0.70 -16.71
C GLY A 41 1.03 -2.20 -16.62
N SER A 42 2.17 -2.56 -16.05
CA SER A 42 2.54 -3.95 -15.72
C SER A 42 1.96 -4.43 -14.37
N MET A 43 1.40 -3.52 -13.58
CA MET A 43 0.80 -3.78 -12.28
C MET A 43 -0.72 -3.61 -12.35
N ASP A 44 -1.42 -4.55 -11.72
CA ASP A 44 -2.88 -4.62 -11.67
C ASP A 44 -3.35 -4.23 -10.27
N ASP A 45 -4.34 -3.34 -10.20
CA ASP A 45 -4.84 -2.75 -8.95
C ASP A 45 -5.39 -3.80 -8.00
N GLU A 46 -6.22 -4.70 -8.52
CA GLU A 46 -6.83 -5.80 -7.77
C GLU A 46 -5.74 -6.72 -7.21
N ARG A 47 -4.75 -7.08 -8.03
CA ARG A 47 -3.63 -7.93 -7.61
C ARG A 47 -2.80 -7.27 -6.53
N VAL A 48 -2.42 -6.00 -6.69
CA VAL A 48 -1.61 -5.25 -5.69
C VAL A 48 -2.37 -5.08 -4.38
N SER A 49 -3.69 -4.87 -4.45
CA SER A 49 -4.54 -4.74 -3.27
C SER A 49 -4.64 -6.05 -2.48
N ALA A 50 -4.87 -7.17 -3.19
CA ALA A 50 -4.93 -8.49 -2.57
C ALA A 50 -3.59 -8.89 -1.92
N MET A 51 -2.47 -8.62 -2.59
CA MET A 51 -1.13 -8.86 -2.03
C MET A 51 -0.92 -8.04 -0.76
N SER A 52 -1.32 -6.76 -0.75
CA SER A 52 -1.18 -5.88 0.42
C SER A 52 -1.98 -6.32 1.63
N ALA A 53 -3.23 -6.76 1.43
CA ALA A 53 -4.05 -7.30 2.51
C ALA A 53 -3.48 -8.62 3.07
N ALA A 54 -2.94 -9.49 2.20
CA ALA A 54 -2.27 -10.71 2.62
C ALA A 54 -1.01 -10.41 3.44
N MET A 55 -0.20 -9.44 3.01
CA MET A 55 1.00 -8.99 3.74
C MET A 55 0.64 -8.46 5.13
N LEU A 56 -0.36 -7.58 5.23
CA LEU A 56 -0.84 -7.05 6.51
C LEU A 56 -1.34 -8.15 7.44
N SER A 57 -2.10 -9.11 6.90
CA SER A 57 -2.60 -10.25 7.66
C SER A 57 -1.49 -11.13 8.24
N LEU A 58 -0.44 -11.38 7.45
CA LEU A 58 0.73 -12.14 7.88
C LEU A 58 1.55 -11.36 8.92
N GLY A 59 1.76 -10.07 8.66
CA GLY A 59 2.43 -9.19 9.61
C GLY A 59 1.71 -9.16 10.97
N ASP A 60 0.40 -8.92 11.00
CA ASP A 60 -0.37 -8.86 12.25
C ASP A 60 -0.27 -10.16 13.06
N ARG A 61 -0.07 -11.32 12.39
CA ARG A 61 0.23 -12.59 13.06
C ARG A 61 1.64 -12.62 13.64
N ILE A 62 2.65 -12.25 12.84
CA ILE A 62 4.05 -12.17 13.27
C ILE A 62 4.22 -11.25 14.48
N SER A 63 3.59 -10.06 14.46
CA SER A 63 3.71 -9.10 15.54
C SER A 63 3.09 -9.59 16.85
N ARG A 64 1.99 -10.35 16.76
CA ARG A 64 1.36 -11.04 17.90
C ARG A 64 2.27 -12.12 18.47
N GLU A 65 2.85 -12.97 17.62
CA GLU A 65 3.75 -14.04 18.05
C GLU A 65 5.03 -13.51 18.70
N LEU A 66 5.56 -12.40 18.18
CA LEU A 66 6.78 -11.76 18.72
C LEU A 66 6.52 -10.78 19.87
N ALA A 67 5.26 -10.62 20.30
CA ALA A 67 4.84 -9.65 21.32
C ALA A 67 5.32 -8.21 21.04
N ARG A 68 5.27 -7.78 19.78
CA ARG A 68 5.76 -6.45 19.33
C ARG A 68 4.66 -5.39 19.20
N GLY A 69 3.40 -5.74 19.44
CA GLY A 69 2.27 -4.81 19.39
C GLY A 69 1.62 -4.76 18.01
N GLU A 70 1.18 -3.59 17.56
CA GLU A 70 0.58 -3.41 16.23
C GLU A 70 1.65 -3.14 15.16
N ILE A 71 1.39 -3.54 13.92
CA ILE A 71 2.26 -3.19 12.80
C ILE A 71 1.95 -1.80 12.29
N ASP A 72 2.99 -0.96 12.21
CA ASP A 72 2.92 0.34 11.55
C ASP A 72 3.15 0.25 10.03
N ARG A 73 4.11 -0.59 9.60
CA ARG A 73 4.50 -0.72 8.19
C ARG A 73 5.17 -2.05 7.89
N ILE A 74 5.01 -2.50 6.64
CA ILE A 74 5.69 -3.64 6.05
C ILE A 74 6.50 -3.14 4.86
N TYR A 75 7.76 -3.53 4.82
CA TYR A 75 8.71 -3.11 3.79
C TYR A 75 9.32 -4.36 3.12
N ILE A 76 9.25 -4.41 1.80
CA ILE A 76 9.73 -5.54 1.00
C ILE A 76 10.74 -5.06 -0.03
N GLU A 77 11.91 -5.69 0.00
CA GLU A 77 12.99 -5.49 -0.98
C GLU A 77 13.09 -6.71 -1.89
N GLY A 78 13.23 -6.46 -3.19
CA GLY A 78 13.52 -7.48 -4.20
C GLY A 78 14.94 -7.33 -4.73
N GLU A 79 15.52 -8.43 -5.20
CA GLU A 79 16.88 -8.46 -5.76
C GLU A 79 16.99 -7.76 -7.12
N GLN A 80 15.89 -7.70 -7.88
CA GLN A 80 15.81 -6.93 -9.10
C GLN A 80 15.38 -5.51 -8.73
N GLY A 81 16.32 -4.56 -8.83
CA GLY A 81 16.25 -3.18 -8.32
C GLY A 81 15.15 -2.28 -8.90
N GLY A 82 13.90 -2.70 -8.81
CA GLY A 82 12.73 -1.84 -8.84
C GLY A 82 12.29 -1.57 -7.39
N SER A 83 11.93 -0.32 -7.14
CA SER A 83 11.56 0.29 -5.86
C SER A 83 10.85 -0.64 -4.85
N PRO A 84 11.13 -0.51 -3.54
CA PRO A 84 10.55 -1.35 -2.51
C PRO A 84 9.01 -1.31 -2.51
N ILE A 85 8.37 -2.46 -2.32
CA ILE A 85 6.92 -2.51 -2.09
C ILE A 85 6.70 -2.15 -0.62
N LEU A 86 6.08 -0.98 -0.38
CA LEU A 86 5.74 -0.50 0.95
C LEU A 86 4.23 -0.62 1.18
N ALA A 87 3.84 -1.50 2.10
CA ALA A 87 2.47 -1.55 2.60
C ALA A 87 2.41 -0.86 3.96
N VAL A 88 1.63 0.23 4.05
CA VAL A 88 1.47 1.01 5.29
C VAL A 88 0.08 0.75 5.87
N LYS A 89 0.03 0.34 7.14
CA LYS A 89 -1.22 0.30 7.91
C LYS A 89 -1.38 1.66 8.56
N ASN A 90 -2.14 2.58 7.95
CA ASN A 90 -2.37 3.86 8.61
C ASN A 90 -3.65 3.82 9.45
N ARG A 91 -3.52 4.02 10.76
CA ARG A 91 -4.60 4.53 11.62
C ARG A 91 -4.94 5.93 11.14
N ILE A 92 -5.93 6.03 10.26
CA ILE A 92 -6.58 7.30 9.97
C ILE A 92 -7.46 7.55 11.21
N PHE A 93 -7.06 8.50 12.05
CA PHE A 93 -7.65 8.91 13.34
C PHE A 93 -7.13 8.17 14.59
N GLY A 94 -6.45 8.93 15.44
CA GLY A 94 -6.39 8.73 16.89
C GLY A 94 -7.39 9.66 17.56
#